data_AF-A0A2E9T7R6-F1
#
_entry.id   AF-A0A2E9T7R6-F1
#
_cell.length_a   1.000
_cell.length_b   1.000
_cell.length_c   1.000
_cell.angle_alpha   90.00
_cell.angle_beta   90.00
_cell.angle_gamma   90.00
#
_symmetry.space_group_name_H-M   'P 1'
#
loop_
_entity.id
_entity.type
_entity.pdbx_description
1 polymer ?
#
loop_
_entity_poly.entity_id
_entity_poly.type
_entity_poly.pdbx_seq_one_letter_code
_entity_poly.pdbx_strand_id
1 'polypeptide(L)'
;MKIKIPLSVCLCIVFLYTCSNDLIQSSYRDFENGWKLNDTVFFKFNSFPDKKYDIQFHIRNDNNYQYSNLFMIASLKEDNILITKDTLEYLMADKEGNFLGSGYGNIRESFLIWIDEYDFKKESDYLITLNHAMRKNQEEKGLKILPGVVSLGIKFSEKKSDNE
;
A
#
# COMPACT_ATOMS: atom_id res chain seq x y z
N MET A 1 25.76 -55.51 -12.09
CA MET A 1 24.31 -55.40 -11.80
C MET A 1 23.81 -54.13 -12.47
N LYS A 2 23.11 -54.25 -13.61
CA LYS A 2 22.71 -53.12 -14.46
C LYS A 2 21.33 -52.63 -14.02
N ILE A 3 21.28 -51.48 -13.35
CA ILE A 3 20.03 -50.84 -12.93
C ILE A 3 19.43 -50.17 -14.17
N LYS A 4 18.31 -50.70 -14.68
CA LYS A 4 17.55 -50.07 -15.76
C LYS A 4 16.63 -49.02 -15.15
N ILE A 5 16.97 -47.75 -15.33
CA ILE A 5 16.14 -46.62 -14.91
C ILE A 5 15.12 -46.37 -16.03
N PRO A 6 13.80 -46.49 -15.80
CA PRO A 6 12.80 -46.22 -16.82
C PRO A 6 12.76 -44.72 -17.16
N LEU A 7 12.73 -44.42 -18.46
CA LEU A 7 12.79 -43.09 -19.08
C LEU A 7 11.63 -42.15 -18.69
N SER A 8 10.64 -42.63 -17.94
CA SER A 8 9.47 -41.85 -17.52
C SER A 8 9.68 -41.02 -16.24
N VAL A 9 10.87 -41.07 -15.61
CA VAL A 9 11.14 -40.46 -14.29
C VAL A 9 11.86 -39.09 -14.41
N CYS A 10 12.14 -38.61 -15.62
CA CYS A 10 13.02 -37.44 -15.82
C CYS A 10 12.30 -36.09 -16.09
N LEU A 11 11.00 -35.95 -15.80
CA LEU A 11 10.29 -34.68 -16.09
C LEU A 11 9.47 -34.12 -14.92
N CYS A 12 9.86 -34.45 -13.69
CA CYS A 12 9.40 -33.71 -12.51
C CYS A 12 10.55 -32.86 -11.96
N ILE A 13 11.18 -32.08 -12.82
CA ILE A 13 11.88 -30.87 -12.38
C ILE A 13 10.79 -29.92 -11.95
N VAL A 14 10.39 -30.08 -10.69
CA VAL A 14 9.57 -29.13 -9.96
C VAL A 14 10.37 -27.84 -9.95
N PHE A 15 9.97 -26.90 -10.80
CA PHE A 15 10.31 -25.49 -10.62
C PHE A 15 9.69 -25.04 -9.30
N LEU A 16 10.40 -25.31 -8.21
CA LEU A 16 10.23 -24.57 -6.97
C LEU A 16 10.81 -23.18 -7.24
N TYR A 17 10.01 -22.33 -7.91
CA TYR A 17 10.22 -20.91 -7.86
C TYR A 17 10.25 -20.54 -6.39
N THR A 18 11.42 -20.13 -5.91
CA THR A 18 11.55 -19.51 -4.61
C THR A 18 10.68 -18.27 -4.67
N CYS A 19 9.57 -18.26 -3.93
CA CYS A 19 8.84 -17.03 -3.69
C CYS A 19 9.84 -16.08 -3.05
N SER A 20 10.26 -15.04 -3.77
CA SER A 20 11.08 -13.99 -3.21
C SER A 20 10.27 -13.42 -2.05
N ASN A 21 10.68 -13.74 -0.82
CA ASN A 21 10.23 -13.07 0.38
C ASN A 21 10.80 -11.65 0.33
N ASP A 22 10.29 -10.84 -0.59
CA ASP A 22 10.24 -9.41 -0.36
C ASP A 22 9.47 -9.29 0.94
N LEU A 23 10.18 -8.88 1.99
CA LEU A 23 9.68 -8.83 3.35
C LEU A 23 8.63 -7.71 3.44
N ILE A 24 7.49 -7.91 2.79
CA ILE A 24 6.38 -6.98 2.70
C ILE A 24 5.56 -7.23 3.95
N GLN A 25 5.82 -6.47 5.01
CA GLN A 25 4.87 -6.34 6.10
C GLN A 25 3.67 -5.56 5.58
N SER A 26 2.76 -6.27 4.88
CA SER A 26 1.50 -5.70 4.44
C SER A 26 0.50 -5.79 5.59
N SER A 27 0.33 -4.67 6.29
CA SER A 27 -0.80 -4.49 7.20
C SER A 27 -1.93 -3.83 6.42
N TYR A 28 -3.16 -4.27 6.66
CA TYR A 28 -4.36 -3.70 6.06
C TYR A 28 -5.37 -3.30 7.12
N ARG A 29 -6.13 -2.25 6.80
CA ARG A 29 -7.33 -1.84 7.50
C ARG A 29 -8.49 -1.89 6.52
N ASP A 30 -9.45 -2.76 6.79
CA ASP A 30 -10.69 -2.84 6.02
C ASP A 30 -11.75 -1.89 6.59
N PHE A 31 -12.62 -1.38 5.71
CA PHE A 31 -13.70 -0.48 6.04
C PHE A 31 -15.02 -1.07 5.54
N GLU A 32 -15.94 -1.39 6.46
CA GLU A 32 -17.24 -1.95 6.08
C GLU A 32 -18.16 -0.94 5.39
N ASN A 33 -18.09 0.33 5.79
CA ASN A 33 -19.03 1.37 5.36
C ASN A 33 -18.30 2.65 4.90
N GLY A 34 -17.16 2.47 4.24
CA GLY A 34 -16.28 3.57 3.84
C GLY A 34 -15.44 4.13 5.00
N TRP A 35 -14.52 5.01 4.65
CA TRP A 35 -13.51 5.53 5.57
C TRP A 35 -14.02 6.79 6.28
N LYS A 36 -14.20 6.73 7.60
CA LYS A 36 -14.72 7.85 8.39
C LYS A 36 -13.64 8.91 8.62
N LEU A 37 -14.03 10.18 8.67
CA LEU A 37 -13.11 11.32 8.83
C LEU A 37 -12.22 11.23 10.08
N ASN A 38 -12.77 10.72 11.18
CA ASN A 38 -12.08 10.58 12.46
C ASN A 38 -11.52 9.17 12.69
N ASP A 39 -11.52 8.31 11.67
CA ASP A 39 -10.99 6.95 11.77
C ASP A 39 -9.55 6.93 11.26
N THR A 40 -8.62 7.31 12.13
CA THR A 40 -7.20 7.27 11.82
C THR A 40 -6.71 5.84 11.68
N VAL A 41 -6.06 5.53 10.56
CA VAL A 41 -5.37 4.26 10.36
C VAL A 41 -3.96 4.36 10.92
N PHE A 42 -3.53 3.32 11.63
CA PHE A 42 -2.21 3.25 12.27
C PHE A 42 -1.45 2.04 11.74
N PHE A 43 -0.24 2.26 11.27
CA PHE A 43 0.73 1.20 10.96
C PHE A 43 1.92 1.33 11.90
N LYS A 44 2.10 0.33 12.77
CA LYS A 44 3.21 0.24 13.70
C LYS A 44 4.14 -0.88 13.26
N PHE A 45 5.42 -0.59 13.19
CA PHE A 45 6.43 -1.56 12.79
C PHE A 45 7.79 -1.16 13.34
N ASN A 46 8.69 -2.14 13.44
CA ASN A 46 10.07 -1.94 13.82
C ASN A 46 10.93 -1.96 12.56
N SER A 47 12.11 -1.33 12.63
CA SER A 47 13.04 -1.20 11.51
C SER A 47 13.30 -2.51 10.74
N PHE A 48 13.35 -2.38 9.42
CA PHE A 48 13.69 -3.42 8.44
C PHE A 48 15.22 -3.57 8.28
N PRO A 49 15.70 -4.49 7.41
CA PRO A 49 17.10 -4.53 7.01
C PRO A 49 17.65 -3.18 6.54
N ASP A 50 18.98 -3.01 6.64
CA ASP A 50 19.76 -1.80 6.34
C ASP A 50 19.75 -1.45 4.84
N LYS A 51 18.61 -0.97 4.36
CA LYS A 51 18.33 -0.67 2.96
C LYS A 51 17.34 0.50 2.88
N LYS A 52 17.30 1.12 1.71
CA LYS A 52 16.30 2.13 1.38
C LYS A 52 15.04 1.50 0.79
N TYR A 53 13.89 2.02 1.19
CA TYR A 53 12.60 1.51 0.75
C TYR A 53 11.67 2.64 0.33
N ASP A 54 10.89 2.40 -0.71
CA ASP A 54 9.75 3.26 -1.00
C ASP A 54 8.61 2.91 -0.05
N ILE A 55 8.02 3.94 0.55
CA ILE A 55 6.81 3.81 1.36
C ILE A 55 5.61 4.09 0.46
N GLN A 56 4.78 3.07 0.27
CA GLN A 56 3.60 3.13 -0.59
C GLN A 56 2.34 2.81 0.21
N PHE A 57 1.25 3.52 -0.08
CA PHE A 57 -0.08 3.17 0.39
C PHE A 57 -0.79 2.30 -0.64
N HIS A 58 -1.33 1.17 -0.18
CA HIS A 58 -2.16 0.32 -1.01
C HIS A 58 -3.63 0.62 -0.72
N ILE A 59 -4.30 1.32 -1.63
CA ILE A 59 -5.72 1.64 -1.52
C ILE A 59 -6.52 0.67 -2.37
N ARG A 60 -7.57 0.08 -1.79
CA ARG A 60 -8.60 -0.67 -2.52
C ARG A 60 -9.90 0.12 -2.49
N ASN A 61 -10.45 0.41 -3.66
CA ASN A 61 -11.74 1.08 -3.79
C ASN A 61 -12.72 0.29 -4.66
N ASP A 62 -14.01 0.49 -4.43
CA ASP A 62 -15.08 -0.04 -5.26
C ASP A 62 -15.74 1.06 -6.12
N ASN A 63 -16.78 0.69 -6.86
CA ASN A 63 -17.54 1.61 -7.73
C ASN A 63 -18.35 2.69 -6.96
N ASN A 64 -18.46 2.60 -5.63
CA ASN A 64 -19.09 3.64 -4.81
C ASN A 64 -18.15 4.82 -4.56
N TYR A 65 -16.87 4.72 -4.93
CA TYR A 65 -15.92 5.82 -4.86
C TYR A 65 -16.15 6.81 -6.01
N GLN A 66 -16.74 7.97 -5.73
CA GLN A 66 -17.21 8.92 -6.76
C GLN A 66 -16.30 10.16 -6.93
N TYR A 67 -15.01 10.03 -6.63
CA TYR A 67 -14.07 11.15 -6.70
C TYR A 67 -12.94 10.84 -7.69
N SER A 68 -12.48 11.85 -8.43
CA SER A 68 -11.32 11.67 -9.32
C SER A 68 -10.00 11.63 -8.54
N ASN A 69 -9.96 12.24 -7.36
CA ASN A 69 -8.75 12.39 -6.55
C ASN A 69 -8.99 11.85 -5.15
N LEU A 70 -7.93 11.41 -4.47
CA LEU A 70 -7.91 11.05 -3.06
C LEU A 70 -6.96 11.98 -2.32
N PHE A 71 -7.48 12.71 -1.33
CA PHE A 71 -6.71 13.54 -0.43
C PHE A 71 -6.49 12.81 0.90
N MET A 72 -5.25 12.73 1.35
CA MET A 72 -4.88 12.11 2.62
C MET A 72 -3.93 13.01 3.41
N ILE A 73 -3.96 12.89 4.73
CA ILE A 73 -2.93 13.40 5.63
C ILE A 73 -2.18 12.21 6.17
N ALA A 74 -0.89 12.14 5.84
CA ALA A 74 0.02 11.12 6.32
C ALA A 74 1.00 11.71 7.33
N SER A 75 1.38 10.94 8.34
CA SER A 75 2.51 11.30 9.20
C SER A 75 3.35 10.09 9.55
N LEU A 76 4.66 10.31 9.67
CA LEU A 76 5.65 9.32 10.06
C LEU A 76 6.32 9.78 11.35
N LYS A 77 6.32 8.91 12.35
CA LYS A 77 7.09 9.06 13.56
C LYS A 77 8.13 7.97 13.68
N GLU A 78 9.28 8.33 14.23
CA GLU A 78 10.38 7.44 14.61
C GLU A 78 10.65 7.67 16.10
N ASP A 79 10.59 6.62 16.91
CA ASP A 79 10.81 6.68 18.37
C ASP A 79 9.96 7.79 19.05
N ASN A 80 8.71 7.92 18.59
CA ASN A 80 7.74 8.95 18.98
C ASN A 80 8.06 10.40 18.55
N ILE A 81 9.15 10.63 17.83
CA ILE A 81 9.52 11.91 17.24
C ILE A 81 8.86 12.04 15.87
N LEU A 82 8.21 13.17 15.59
CA LEU A 82 7.62 13.44 14.27
C LEU A 82 8.72 13.71 13.25
N ILE A 83 8.79 12.86 12.22
CA ILE A 83 9.75 12.99 11.11
C ILE A 83 9.14 13.82 9.98
N THR A 84 7.94 13.44 9.53
CA THR A 84 7.21 14.21 8.51
C THR A 84 5.70 14.12 8.72
N LYS A 85 5.00 15.13 8.21
CA LYS A 85 3.54 15.17 8.12
C LYS A 85 3.13 15.95 6.87
N ASP A 86 2.50 15.27 5.94
CA ASP A 86 2.17 15.79 4.62
C ASP A 86 0.68 15.68 4.32
N THR A 87 0.21 16.57 3.45
CA THR A 87 -1.08 16.40 2.77
C THR A 87 -0.80 15.91 1.36
N LEU A 88 -1.34 14.74 1.03
CA LEU A 88 -1.10 14.01 -0.21
C LEU A 88 -2.35 14.09 -1.08
N GLU A 89 -2.14 14.20 -2.38
CA GLU A 89 -3.19 14.17 -3.39
C GLU A 89 -2.81 13.15 -4.46
N TYR A 90 -3.72 12.20 -4.70
CA TYR A 90 -3.54 11.17 -5.72
C TYR A 90 -4.69 11.21 -6.72
N LEU A 91 -4.36 11.16 -8.01
CA LEU A 91 -5.36 10.86 -9.04
C LEU A 91 -5.76 9.39 -8.91
N MET A 92 -7.06 9.15 -8.76
CA MET A 92 -7.67 7.83 -8.67
C MET A 92 -8.42 7.48 -9.94
N ALA A 93 -8.87 8.48 -10.71
CA ALA A 93 -9.52 8.31 -12.01
C ALA A 93 -9.01 9.31 -13.05
N ASP A 94 -9.14 8.96 -14.32
CA ASP A 94 -8.89 9.86 -15.44
C ASP A 94 -10.03 10.88 -15.63
N LYS A 95 -9.92 11.71 -16.69
CA LYS A 95 -10.91 12.74 -17.02
C LYS A 95 -12.26 12.18 -17.48
N GLU A 96 -12.29 10.93 -17.91
CA GLU A 96 -13.49 10.22 -18.37
C GLU A 96 -14.16 9.48 -17.20
N GLY A 97 -13.51 9.43 -16.03
CA GLY A 97 -13.99 8.77 -14.82
C GLY A 97 -13.54 7.32 -14.69
N ASN A 98 -12.66 6.83 -15.57
CA ASN A 98 -12.12 5.47 -15.44
C ASN A 98 -11.08 5.46 -14.33
N PHE A 99 -11.18 4.49 -13.40
CA PHE A 99 -10.19 4.33 -12.35
C PHE A 99 -8.81 3.98 -12.92
N LEU A 100 -7.77 4.63 -12.39
CA LEU A 100 -6.37 4.40 -12.74
C LEU A 100 -5.79 3.14 -12.07
N GLY A 101 -6.41 2.70 -10.97
CA GLY A 101 -6.08 1.44 -10.32
C GLY A 101 -6.44 0.23 -11.18
N SER A 102 -5.80 -0.90 -10.89
CA SER A 102 -6.06 -2.18 -11.56
C SER A 102 -6.81 -3.14 -10.64
N GLY A 103 -7.54 -4.11 -11.16
CA GLY A 103 -8.24 -5.07 -10.30
C GLY A 103 -9.31 -5.87 -11.03
N TYR A 104 -9.90 -6.81 -10.30
CA TYR A 104 -10.95 -7.69 -10.82
C TYR A 104 -12.34 -7.31 -10.30
N GLY A 105 -13.36 -7.48 -11.15
CA GLY A 105 -14.73 -7.15 -10.81
C GLY A 105 -14.91 -5.67 -10.47
N ASN A 106 -15.50 -5.39 -9.32
CA ASN A 106 -15.80 -4.03 -8.87
C ASN A 106 -14.69 -3.39 -8.04
N ILE A 107 -13.62 -4.13 -7.72
CA ILE A 107 -12.53 -3.62 -6.90
C ILE A 107 -11.41 -3.10 -7.79
N ARG A 108 -10.84 -1.96 -7.40
CA ARG A 108 -9.63 -1.37 -7.97
C ARG A 108 -8.59 -1.17 -6.88
N GLU A 109 -7.34 -1.42 -7.24
CA GLU A 109 -6.18 -1.44 -6.38
C GLU A 109 -5.16 -0.43 -6.92
N SER A 110 -4.70 0.44 -6.03
CA SER A 110 -3.73 1.49 -6.34
C SER A 110 -2.58 1.45 -5.34
N PHE A 111 -1.35 1.37 -5.85
CA PHE A 111 -0.13 1.55 -5.06
C PHE A 111 0.35 2.98 -5.23
N LEU A 112 0.23 3.77 -4.18
CA LEU A 112 0.43 5.21 -4.17
C LEU A 112 1.70 5.53 -3.40
N ILE A 113 2.76 5.97 -4.10
CA ILE A 113 4.04 6.32 -3.48
C ILE A 113 3.87 7.55 -2.59
N TRP A 114 4.39 7.50 -1.37
CA TRP A 114 4.48 8.64 -0.45
C TRP A 114 5.92 9.13 -0.29
N ILE A 115 6.85 8.26 0.10
CA ILE A 115 8.26 8.59 0.27
C ILE A 115 9.08 7.62 -0.58
N ASP A 116 9.94 8.17 -1.44
CA ASP A 116 10.92 7.42 -2.23
C ASP A 116 12.19 7.25 -1.37
N GLU A 117 12.81 6.06 -1.41
CA GLU A 117 14.13 5.81 -0.83
C GLU A 117 14.28 6.17 0.67
N TYR A 118 13.26 5.90 1.51
CA TYR A 118 13.36 6.12 2.94
C TYR A 118 14.37 5.16 3.60
N ASP A 119 15.25 5.71 4.42
CA ASP A 119 16.31 4.98 5.14
C ASP A 119 15.88 4.74 6.59
N PHE A 120 15.53 3.50 6.93
CA PHE A 120 15.10 3.13 8.28
C PHE A 120 16.30 2.90 9.20
N LYS A 121 16.30 3.56 10.35
CA LYS A 121 17.30 3.34 11.41
C LYS A 121 17.06 2.00 12.08
N LYS A 122 18.14 1.25 12.30
CA LYS A 122 18.10 0.01 13.09
C LYS A 122 17.61 0.27 14.51
N GLU A 123 16.83 -0.66 15.02
CA GLU A 123 16.34 -0.68 16.41
C GLU A 123 15.40 0.48 16.77
N SER A 124 14.82 1.16 15.78
CA SER A 124 13.80 2.20 15.98
C SER A 124 12.37 1.67 15.81
N ASP A 125 11.46 2.28 16.57
CA ASP A 125 10.01 2.09 16.47
C ASP A 125 9.41 3.13 15.51
N TYR A 126 8.64 2.65 14.52
CA TYR A 126 7.97 3.51 13.56
C TYR A 126 6.46 3.50 13.73
N LEU A 127 5.86 4.68 13.57
CA LEU A 127 4.41 4.84 13.50
C LEU A 127 4.04 5.70 12.29
N ILE A 128 3.30 5.09 11.36
CA ILE A 128 2.63 5.81 10.28
C ILE A 128 1.16 5.97 10.65
N THR A 129 0.64 7.19 10.47
CA THR A 129 -0.78 7.50 10.66
C THR A 129 -1.39 8.06 9.39
N LEU A 130 -2.59 7.63 9.04
CA LEU A 130 -3.29 8.08 7.85
C LEU A 130 -4.71 8.50 8.20
N ASN A 131 -5.13 9.64 7.65
CA ASN A 131 -6.52 10.09 7.63
C ASN A 131 -6.83 10.58 6.23
N HIS A 132 -8.07 10.44 5.78
CA HIS A 132 -8.48 11.15 4.58
C HIS A 132 -8.78 12.62 4.90
N ALA A 133 -8.62 13.48 3.91
CA ALA A 133 -8.87 14.91 3.99
C ALA A 133 -9.91 15.35 2.93
N MET A 134 -10.83 14.44 2.58
CA MET A 134 -11.83 14.68 1.55
C MET A 134 -12.87 15.71 2.02
N ARG A 135 -13.35 16.52 1.08
CA ARG A 135 -14.39 17.53 1.33
C ARG A 135 -15.48 17.42 0.25
N LYS A 136 -16.70 17.78 0.62
CA LYS A 136 -17.80 17.99 -0.34
C LYS A 136 -18.07 19.48 -0.46
N ASN A 137 -18.47 19.93 -1.64
CA ASN A 137 -18.89 21.32 -1.82
C ASN A 137 -19.99 21.67 -0.81
N GLN A 138 -19.85 22.85 -0.17
CA GLN A 138 -20.74 23.34 0.90
C GLN A 138 -20.64 22.62 2.26
N GLU A 139 -19.68 21.71 2.45
CA GLU A 139 -19.39 21.08 3.76
C GLU A 139 -18.02 21.51 4.31
N GLU A 140 -18.00 22.58 5.11
CA GLU A 140 -16.76 23.12 5.72
C GLU A 140 -16.06 22.13 6.66
N LYS A 141 -16.83 21.22 7.28
CA LYS A 141 -16.31 20.24 8.25
C LYS A 141 -15.63 19.03 7.61
N GLY A 142 -15.53 18.98 6.29
CA GLY A 142 -15.02 17.83 5.56
C GLY A 142 -16.05 16.70 5.46
N LEU A 143 -15.76 15.73 4.60
CA LEU A 143 -16.65 14.62 4.31
C LEU A 143 -16.65 13.63 5.48
N LYS A 144 -17.78 13.46 6.17
CA LYS A 144 -17.83 12.62 7.39
C LYS A 144 -17.44 11.15 7.14
N ILE A 145 -17.85 10.63 5.99
CA ILE A 145 -17.58 9.25 5.56
C ILE A 145 -17.22 9.32 4.08
N LEU A 146 -16.06 8.80 3.71
CA LEU A 146 -15.61 8.64 2.35
C LEU A 146 -16.10 7.28 1.81
N PRO A 147 -17.17 7.24 0.99
CA PRO A 147 -17.70 6.00 0.48
C PRO A 147 -16.76 5.36 -0.54
N GLY A 148 -16.86 4.03 -0.64
CA GLY A 148 -16.18 3.23 -1.66
C GLY A 148 -14.69 3.00 -1.45
N VAL A 149 -14.07 3.55 -0.41
CA VAL A 149 -12.77 3.04 0.06
C VAL A 149 -13.03 1.77 0.88
N VAL A 150 -12.54 0.64 0.38
CA VAL A 150 -12.76 -0.70 0.93
C VAL A 150 -11.65 -1.07 1.90
N SER A 151 -10.40 -0.78 1.56
CA SER A 151 -9.29 -0.99 2.48
C SER A 151 -8.09 -0.10 2.18
N LEU A 152 -7.26 0.07 3.21
CA LEU A 152 -6.00 0.80 3.16
C LEU A 152 -4.90 -0.07 3.77
N GLY A 153 -3.83 -0.28 3.02
CA GLY A 153 -2.64 -0.97 3.46
C GLY A 153 -1.37 -0.16 3.27
N ILE A 154 -0.26 -0.70 3.76
CA ILE A 154 1.08 -0.17 3.56
C ILE A 154 1.97 -1.20 2.89
N LYS A 155 2.83 -0.75 1.99
CA LYS A 155 3.84 -1.56 1.32
C LYS A 155 5.18 -0.84 1.37
N PHE A 156 6.21 -1.59 1.75
CA PHE A 156 7.60 -1.17 1.61
C PHE A 156 8.20 -1.95 0.44
N SER A 157 8.67 -1.26 -0.59
CA SER A 157 9.39 -1.89 -1.70
C SER A 157 10.85 -1.46 -1.66
N GLU A 158 11.75 -2.44 -1.59
CA GLU A 158 13.16 -2.20 -1.81
C GLU A 158 13.34 -1.71 -3.25
N LYS A 159 14.00 -0.56 -3.40
CA LYS A 159 14.37 -0.09 -4.73
C LYS A 159 15.50 -0.97 -5.24
N LYS A 160 15.21 -1.80 -6.23
CA LYS A 160 16.26 -2.48 -6.99
C LYS A 160 16.99 -1.38 -7.77
N SER A 161 18.30 -1.27 -7.62
CA SER A 161 19.07 -0.37 -8.47
C SER A 161 18.76 -0.73 -9.92
N ASP A 162 18.25 0.23 -10.69
CA ASP A 162 18.09 0.10 -12.13
C ASP A 162 19.50 -0.12 -12.71
N ASN A 163 19.90 -1.38 -12.82
CA ASN A 163 21.01 -1.76 -13.66
C ASN A 163 20.48 -1.70 -15.10
N GLU A 164 20.83 -0.60 -15.75
CA GLU A 164 20.78 -0.34 -17.18
C GLU A 164 21.16 -1.56 -18.04
#